data_AF-A0AAD4CZY0-F1
#
_entry.id   AF-A0AAD4CZY0-F1
#
_cell.length_a   1.000
_cell.length_b   1.000
_cell.length_c   1.000
_cell.angle_alpha   90.00
_cell.angle_beta   90.00
_cell.angle_gamma   90.00
#
_symmetry.space_group_name_H-M   'P 1'
#
loop_
_entity.id
_entity.type
_entity.pdbx_description
1 polymer ?
#
loop_
_entity_poly.entity_id
_entity_poly.type
_entity_poly.pdbx_seq_one_letter_code
_entity_poly.pdbx_strand_id
1 'polypeptide(L)'
;MSSRIVPRENFQGPASKSELVDVLNDIASHSLMTSLFLVCITAPTTYSHHLPKSDQKNGPGYSSVTPAWRNGLWHVVYIQSWKEAPSPSAVRDIWEQTGQIMDPLRYLTPKGGAYFNEADSFEPDPVGAFWGTENYARLLAIKKDLDPDNLMTVHQGVGWDEQNPRYSCYPKPHAG
;
A
#
# COMPACT_ATOMS: atom_id res chain seq x y z
N MET A 1 9.30 2.28 5.24
CA MET A 1 8.45 3.10 4.34
C MET A 1 7.02 2.60 4.52
N SER A 2 6.03 3.47 4.39
CA SER A 2 4.62 3.11 4.26
C SER A 2 3.95 4.06 3.28
N SER A 3 2.88 3.63 2.63
CA SER A 3 2.15 4.49 1.69
C SER A 3 0.67 4.17 1.57
N ARG A 4 -0.08 5.14 1.05
CA ARG A 4 -1.50 5.00 0.75
C ARG A 4 -1.90 5.76 -0.51
N ILE A 5 -2.67 5.09 -1.38
CA ILE A 5 -3.38 5.71 -2.48
C ILE A 5 -4.72 6.21 -1.95
N VAL A 6 -4.94 7.52 -2.00
CA VAL A 6 -6.12 8.21 -1.47
C VAL A 6 -7.18 8.33 -2.57
N PRO A 7 -8.36 7.70 -2.40
CA PRO A 7 -9.47 7.77 -3.37
C PRO A 7 -10.07 9.17 -3.53
N ARG A 8 -10.68 9.41 -4.69
CA ARG A 8 -11.37 10.66 -5.04
C ARG A 8 -12.45 11.07 -4.03
N GLU A 9 -13.16 10.12 -3.44
CA GLU A 9 -14.23 10.39 -2.47
C GLU A 9 -13.74 11.15 -1.22
N ASN A 10 -12.49 10.94 -0.80
CA ASN A 10 -11.90 11.68 0.33
C ASN A 10 -11.67 13.19 0.02
N PHE A 11 -11.83 13.59 -1.24
CA PHE A 11 -11.74 14.99 -1.67
C PHE A 11 -13.11 15.64 -1.90
N GLN A 12 -14.21 14.95 -1.59
CA GLN A 12 -15.57 15.40 -1.87
C GLN A 12 -16.25 15.96 -0.61
N GLY A 13 -16.68 17.22 -0.69
CA GLY A 13 -17.37 17.90 0.41
C GLY A 13 -16.43 18.44 1.51
N PRO A 14 -16.92 19.35 2.37
CA PRO A 14 -16.08 19.98 3.39
C PRO A 14 -15.61 19.03 4.49
N ALA A 15 -16.46 18.09 4.93
CA ALA A 15 -16.15 17.17 6.02
C ALA A 15 -14.98 16.23 5.66
N SER A 16 -15.08 15.51 4.53
CA SER A 16 -14.03 14.58 4.09
C SER A 16 -12.70 15.29 3.80
N LYS A 17 -12.75 16.53 3.28
CA LYS A 17 -11.55 17.35 3.10
C LYS A 17 -10.92 17.75 4.42
N SER A 18 -11.71 18.15 5.41
CA SER A 18 -11.20 18.50 6.74
C SER A 18 -10.51 17.29 7.37
N GLU A 19 -11.19 16.15 7.39
CA GLU A 19 -10.66 14.91 7.97
C GLU A 19 -9.39 14.44 7.26
N LEU A 20 -9.33 14.54 5.93
CA LEU A 20 -8.12 14.25 5.17
C LEU A 20 -6.97 15.20 5.53
N VAL A 21 -7.24 16.51 5.65
CA VAL A 21 -6.23 17.50 6.04
C VAL A 21 -5.74 17.23 7.46
N ASP A 22 -6.64 16.93 8.39
CA ASP A 22 -6.29 16.65 9.78
C ASP A 22 -5.37 15.42 9.89
N VAL A 23 -5.73 14.33 9.20
CA VAL A 23 -4.89 13.12 9.14
C VAL A 23 -3.53 13.38 8.48
N LEU A 24 -3.48 14.13 7.38
CA LEU A 24 -2.21 14.43 6.71
C LEU A 24 -1.32 15.36 7.55
N ASN A 25 -1.92 16.30 8.29
CA ASN A 25 -1.19 17.14 9.23
C ASN A 25 -0.66 16.33 10.41
N ASP A 26 -1.43 15.38 10.94
CA ASP A 26 -0.99 14.47 11.98
C ASP A 26 0.23 13.65 11.52
N ILE A 27 0.15 13.01 10.35
CA ILE A 27 1.28 12.28 9.75
C ILE A 27 2.49 13.20 9.55
N ALA A 28 2.29 14.39 8.99
CA ALA A 28 3.36 15.35 8.78
C ALA A 28 4.02 15.79 10.09
N SER A 29 3.25 15.88 11.20
CA SER A 29 3.75 16.26 12.52
C SER A 29 4.70 15.23 13.14
N HIS A 30 4.63 13.97 12.71
CA HIS A 30 5.55 12.90 13.10
C HIS A 30 6.89 12.96 12.34
N SER A 31 7.03 13.85 11.35
CA SER A 31 8.25 13.93 10.52
C SER A 31 9.45 14.39 11.34
N LEU A 32 10.45 13.52 11.42
CA LEU A 32 11.76 13.82 12.00
C LEU A 32 12.74 14.28 10.91
N MET A 33 13.91 14.78 11.30
CA MET A 33 15.00 15.12 10.35
C MET A 33 15.42 13.95 9.44
N THR A 34 15.22 12.71 9.89
CA THR A 34 15.49 11.49 9.12
C THR A 34 14.27 10.94 8.37
N SER A 35 13.17 11.69 8.35
CA SER A 35 11.91 11.29 7.70
C SER A 35 11.66 12.09 6.44
N LEU A 36 10.94 11.49 5.50
CA LEU A 36 10.48 12.13 4.28
C LEU A 36 8.99 11.82 4.11
N PHE A 37 8.18 12.88 4.02
CA PHE A 37 6.76 12.82 3.72
C PHE A 37 6.50 13.39 2.33
N LEU A 38 5.92 12.58 1.45
CA LEU A 38 5.67 12.93 0.04
C LEU A 38 4.19 12.73 -0.29
N VAL A 39 3.66 13.63 -1.11
CA VAL A 39 2.34 13.50 -1.72
C VAL A 39 2.52 13.49 -3.24
N CYS A 40 2.48 12.31 -3.84
CA CYS A 40 2.61 12.10 -5.28
C CYS A 40 1.25 12.22 -5.95
N ILE A 41 1.02 13.32 -6.67
CA ILE A 41 -0.31 13.68 -7.21
C ILE A 41 -0.46 13.21 -8.67
N THR A 42 0.61 13.27 -9.46
CA THR A 42 0.52 13.20 -10.92
C THR A 42 0.11 11.82 -11.42
N ALA A 43 0.77 10.75 -10.97
CA ALA A 43 0.52 9.41 -11.50
C ALA A 43 -0.90 8.89 -11.21
N PRO A 44 -1.41 8.93 -9.96
CA PRO A 44 -2.77 8.43 -9.68
C PRO A 44 -3.84 9.30 -10.34
N THR A 45 -3.70 10.63 -10.27
CA THR A 45 -4.66 11.55 -10.89
C THR A 45 -4.69 11.37 -12.41
N THR A 46 -3.55 11.31 -13.08
CA THR A 46 -3.51 11.15 -14.55
C THR A 46 -4.10 9.80 -14.97
N TYR A 47 -3.74 8.73 -14.27
CA TYR A 47 -4.26 7.39 -14.58
C TYR A 47 -5.77 7.30 -14.35
N SER A 48 -6.29 7.84 -13.24
CA SER A 48 -7.73 7.82 -12.97
C SER A 48 -8.55 8.71 -13.90
N HIS A 49 -8.02 9.86 -14.33
CA HIS A 49 -8.71 10.78 -15.25
C HIS A 49 -8.68 10.33 -16.70
N HIS A 50 -7.59 9.69 -17.14
CA HIS A 50 -7.37 9.33 -18.54
C HIS A 50 -7.41 7.83 -18.80
N LEU A 51 -8.03 7.04 -17.91
CA LEU A 51 -8.13 5.60 -18.04
C LEU A 51 -8.74 5.20 -19.41
N PRO A 52 -7.96 4.59 -20.32
CA PRO A 52 -8.48 4.18 -21.60
C PRO A 52 -9.61 3.15 -21.46
N LYS A 53 -10.57 3.13 -22.40
CA LYS A 53 -11.64 2.12 -22.40
C LYS A 53 -11.11 0.68 -22.39
N SER A 54 -9.96 0.43 -23.00
CA SER A 54 -9.28 -0.86 -22.97
C SER A 54 -8.87 -1.30 -21.57
N ASP A 55 -8.58 -0.36 -20.67
CA ASP A 55 -8.02 -0.60 -19.34
C ASP A 55 -9.10 -0.58 -18.25
N GLN A 56 -10.35 -0.30 -18.64
CA GLN A 56 -11.51 -0.48 -17.78
C GLN A 56 -11.71 -1.95 -17.43
N LYS A 57 -12.45 -2.20 -16.35
CA LYS A 57 -12.78 -3.56 -15.91
C LYS A 57 -13.33 -4.39 -17.09
N ASN A 58 -12.77 -5.58 -17.29
CA ASN A 58 -13.07 -6.51 -18.39
C ASN A 58 -12.65 -6.05 -19.80
N GLY A 59 -11.97 -4.92 -19.92
CA GLY A 59 -11.37 -4.50 -21.19
C GLY A 59 -10.14 -5.34 -21.56
N PRO A 60 -9.74 -5.38 -22.84
CA PRO A 60 -8.60 -6.17 -23.31
C PRO A 60 -7.25 -5.72 -22.73
N GLY A 61 -7.15 -4.49 -22.24
CA GLY A 61 -5.99 -3.92 -21.55
C GLY A 61 -6.13 -3.88 -20.03
N TYR A 62 -7.16 -4.54 -19.45
CA TYR A 62 -7.37 -4.53 -18.00
C TYR A 62 -6.18 -5.18 -17.28
N SER A 63 -5.32 -4.34 -16.70
CA SER A 63 -4.13 -4.75 -15.98
C SER A 63 -4.45 -5.14 -14.53
N SER A 64 -3.53 -5.89 -13.92
CA SER A 64 -3.64 -6.36 -12.54
C SER A 64 -3.26 -5.33 -11.47
N VAL A 65 -3.08 -4.06 -11.85
CA VAL A 65 -2.86 -2.98 -10.87
C VAL A 65 -4.07 -2.86 -9.95
N THR A 66 -3.84 -2.59 -8.66
CA THR A 66 -4.93 -2.41 -7.69
C THR A 66 -5.99 -1.44 -8.21
N PRO A 67 -7.30 -1.75 -8.06
CA PRO A 67 -8.38 -0.83 -8.40
C PRO A 67 -8.25 0.56 -7.78
N ALA A 68 -7.51 0.69 -6.66
CA ALA A 68 -7.22 1.98 -6.03
C ALA A 68 -6.59 2.99 -7.00
N TRP A 69 -5.77 2.56 -7.98
CA TRP A 69 -5.20 3.46 -8.99
C TRP A 69 -6.26 4.09 -9.90
N ARG A 70 -7.40 3.41 -10.15
CA ARG A 70 -8.44 3.87 -11.07
C ARG A 70 -9.32 4.96 -10.45
N ASN A 71 -9.36 5.05 -9.13
CA ASN A 71 -10.11 6.07 -8.38
C ASN A 71 -9.21 6.96 -7.50
N GLY A 72 -7.91 6.68 -7.44
CA GLY A 72 -6.95 7.40 -6.62
C GLY A 72 -6.56 8.73 -7.21
N LEU A 73 -6.39 9.74 -6.35
CA LEU A 73 -5.85 11.04 -6.74
C LEU A 73 -4.43 11.24 -6.23
N TRP A 74 -4.17 10.90 -4.97
CA TRP A 74 -2.87 11.07 -4.34
C TRP A 74 -2.28 9.73 -3.94
N HIS A 75 -0.97 9.60 -4.04
CA HIS A 75 -0.18 8.54 -3.44
C HIS A 75 0.70 9.17 -2.36
N VAL A 76 0.31 8.98 -1.11
CA VAL A 76 0.96 9.53 0.07
C VAL A 76 2.01 8.53 0.54
N VAL A 77 3.25 8.97 0.72
CA VAL A 77 4.38 8.13 1.11
C VAL A 77 5.04 8.73 2.35
N TYR A 78 5.28 7.88 3.34
CA TYR A 78 6.09 8.21 4.50
C TYR A 78 7.31 7.28 4.56
N ILE A 79 8.49 7.88 4.65
CA ILE A 79 9.76 7.16 4.71
C ILE A 79 10.46 7.61 5.99
N GLN A 80 10.88 6.65 6.80
CA GLN A 80 11.76 6.90 7.92
C GLN A 80 13.09 6.18 7.66
N SER A 81 14.17 6.95 7.63
CA SER A 81 15.53 6.44 7.53
C SER A 81 16.13 6.26 8.92
N TRP A 82 17.12 5.37 9.02
CA TRP A 82 17.94 5.17 10.21
C TRP A 82 19.40 5.57 9.96
N LYS A 83 20.15 5.80 11.03
CA LYS A 83 21.60 6.06 10.98
C LYS A 83 22.36 4.80 10.59
N GLU A 84 23.63 4.95 10.18
CA GLU A 84 24.49 3.81 9.87
C GLU A 84 24.58 2.81 11.04
N ALA A 85 24.60 1.52 10.70
CA ALA A 85 24.69 0.39 11.64
C ALA A 85 23.66 0.41 12.80
N PRO A 86 22.34 0.45 12.52
CA PRO A 86 21.33 0.36 13.56
C PRO A 86 21.35 -1.03 14.22
N SER A 87 20.88 -1.14 15.47
CA SER A 87 20.60 -2.45 16.05
C SER A 87 19.39 -3.10 15.36
N PRO A 88 19.29 -4.44 15.34
CA PRO A 88 18.10 -5.12 14.80
C PRO A 88 16.78 -4.70 15.49
N SER A 89 16.82 -4.35 16.78
CA SER A 89 15.65 -3.82 17.49
C SER A 89 15.25 -2.45 16.97
N ALA A 90 16.21 -1.53 16.78
CA ALA A 90 15.93 -0.20 16.27
C ALA A 90 15.33 -0.25 14.85
N VAL A 91 15.80 -1.17 13.99
CA VAL A 91 15.21 -1.37 12.66
C VAL A 91 13.76 -1.82 12.75
N ARG A 92 13.47 -2.77 13.65
CA ARG A 92 12.11 -3.27 13.89
C ARG A 92 11.19 -2.16 14.39
N ASP A 93 11.64 -1.40 15.38
CA ASP A 93 10.85 -0.31 15.98
C ASP A 93 10.53 0.76 14.93
N ILE A 94 11.51 1.10 14.07
CA ILE A 94 11.31 2.06 12.98
C ILE A 94 10.31 1.52 11.94
N TRP A 95 10.38 0.23 11.59
CA TRP A 95 9.40 -0.38 10.68
C TRP A 95 8.00 -0.34 11.26
N GLU A 96 7.81 -0.77 12.50
CA GLU A 96 6.52 -0.77 13.17
C GLU A 96 5.94 0.64 13.29
N GLN A 97 6.74 1.61 13.74
CA GLN A 97 6.32 3.02 13.83
C GLN A 97 5.96 3.59 12.46
N THR A 98 6.76 3.29 11.42
CA THR A 98 6.48 3.75 10.06
C THR A 98 5.15 3.21 9.53
N GLY A 99 4.82 1.96 9.85
CA GLY A 99 3.52 1.36 9.52
C GLY A 99 2.38 2.06 10.27
N GLN A 100 2.53 2.19 11.59
CA GLN A 100 1.53 2.80 12.49
C GLN A 100 1.21 4.25 12.13
N ILE A 101 2.20 5.03 11.73
CA ILE A 101 2.00 6.42 11.28
C ILE A 101 1.02 6.49 10.09
N MET A 102 0.96 5.47 9.24
CA MET A 102 0.06 5.45 8.08
C MET A 102 -1.36 4.93 8.41
N ASP A 103 -1.57 4.31 9.58
CA ASP A 103 -2.84 3.69 9.96
C ASP A 103 -4.03 4.67 9.93
N PRO A 104 -3.93 5.90 10.47
CA PRO A 104 -5.03 6.88 10.36
C PRO A 104 -5.49 7.10 8.92
N LEU A 105 -4.55 7.14 7.97
CA LEU A 105 -4.88 7.28 6.55
C LEU A 105 -5.44 5.99 5.95
N ARG A 106 -4.98 4.80 6.40
CA ARG A 106 -5.60 3.52 6.02
C ARG A 106 -7.08 3.48 6.43
N TYR A 107 -7.38 3.83 7.68
CA TYR A 107 -8.75 3.88 8.22
C TYR A 107 -9.64 4.85 7.47
N LEU A 108 -9.12 6.05 7.17
CA LEU A 108 -9.86 7.07 6.43
C LEU A 108 -10.12 6.66 4.97
N THR A 109 -9.31 5.76 4.41
CA THR A 109 -9.35 5.38 2.99
C THR A 109 -9.58 3.88 2.80
N PRO A 110 -10.70 3.28 3.26
CA PRO A 110 -10.90 1.83 3.18
C PRO A 110 -10.98 1.31 1.74
N LYS A 111 -11.36 2.14 0.77
CA LYS A 111 -11.33 1.84 -0.67
C LYS A 111 -10.02 2.24 -1.37
N GLY A 112 -9.06 2.74 -0.60
CA GLY A 112 -7.71 3.01 -1.04
C GLY A 112 -6.93 1.72 -1.29
N GLY A 113 -5.64 1.88 -1.45
CA GLY A 113 -4.70 0.77 -1.58
C GLY A 113 -3.29 1.28 -1.41
N ALA A 114 -2.31 0.51 -1.83
CA ALA A 114 -0.92 0.92 -1.81
C ALA A 114 -0.22 0.45 -3.08
N TYR A 115 0.81 1.18 -3.48
CA TYR A 115 1.68 0.73 -4.54
C TYR A 115 2.67 -0.28 -3.96
N PHE A 116 2.53 -1.56 -4.31
CA PHE A 116 3.33 -2.67 -3.76
C PHE A 116 4.84 -2.39 -3.68
N ASN A 117 5.39 -1.70 -4.68
CA ASN A 117 6.83 -1.40 -4.74
C ASN A 117 7.29 -0.30 -3.76
N GLU A 118 6.36 0.49 -3.21
CA GLU A 118 6.62 1.63 -2.33
C GLU A 118 5.64 1.62 -1.14
N ALA A 119 5.36 0.43 -0.60
CA ALA A 119 4.40 0.24 0.48
C ALA A 119 5.08 -0.12 1.81
N ASP A 120 4.24 -0.33 2.81
CA ASP A 120 4.64 -1.00 4.04
C ASP A 120 5.04 -2.44 3.74
N SER A 121 6.23 -2.84 4.20
CA SER A 121 6.70 -4.22 4.06
C SER A 121 5.84 -5.21 4.84
N PHE A 122 5.12 -4.74 5.87
CA PHE A 122 4.24 -5.53 6.73
C PHE A 122 2.82 -4.99 6.69
N GLU A 123 2.33 -4.68 5.49
CA GLU A 123 0.97 -4.18 5.27
C GLU A 123 -0.06 -5.12 5.91
N PRO A 124 -1.01 -4.62 6.72
CA PRO A 124 -2.00 -5.47 7.40
C PRO A 124 -2.96 -6.21 6.44
N ASP A 125 -3.30 -5.58 5.31
CA ASP A 125 -4.12 -6.19 4.25
C ASP A 125 -3.40 -6.15 2.89
N PRO A 126 -2.39 -7.02 2.66
CA PRO A 126 -1.61 -7.00 1.43
C PRO A 126 -2.46 -7.39 0.20
N VAL A 127 -3.46 -8.24 0.38
CA VAL A 127 -4.35 -8.68 -0.72
C VAL A 127 -5.19 -7.50 -1.22
N GLY A 128 -5.90 -6.82 -0.31
CA GLY A 128 -6.72 -5.66 -0.66
C GLY A 128 -5.90 -4.48 -1.11
N ALA A 129 -4.82 -4.15 -0.39
CA ALA A 129 -4.02 -2.96 -0.66
C ALA A 129 -3.27 -3.02 -2.00
N PHE A 130 -2.60 -4.13 -2.29
CA PHE A 130 -1.67 -4.22 -3.44
C PHE A 130 -2.33 -4.67 -4.73
N TRP A 131 -3.35 -5.51 -4.61
CA TRP A 131 -3.96 -6.17 -5.77
C TRP A 131 -5.45 -5.86 -5.89
N GLY A 132 -6.15 -5.76 -4.75
CA GLY A 132 -7.60 -5.89 -4.69
C GLY A 132 -8.02 -7.36 -4.82
N THR A 133 -9.10 -7.75 -4.13
CA THR A 133 -9.50 -9.16 -3.98
C THR A 133 -9.76 -9.88 -5.31
N GLU A 134 -10.41 -9.22 -6.26
CA GLU A 134 -10.73 -9.80 -7.58
C GLU A 134 -9.49 -10.05 -8.44
N ASN A 135 -8.58 -9.08 -8.51
CA ASN A 135 -7.33 -9.26 -9.24
C ASN A 135 -6.45 -10.31 -8.55
N TYR A 136 -6.39 -10.31 -7.22
CA TYR A 136 -5.63 -11.31 -6.48
C TYR A 136 -6.12 -12.73 -6.76
N ALA A 137 -7.44 -12.95 -6.76
CA ALA A 137 -8.00 -14.26 -7.08
C ALA A 137 -7.58 -14.74 -8.49
N ARG A 138 -7.64 -13.85 -9.49
CA ARG A 138 -7.18 -14.16 -10.86
C ARG A 138 -5.68 -14.44 -10.92
N LEU A 139 -4.86 -13.60 -10.28
CA LEU A 139 -3.40 -13.75 -10.23
C LEU A 139 -3.00 -15.04 -9.52
N LEU A 140 -3.68 -15.39 -8.43
CA LEU A 140 -3.43 -16.61 -7.67
C LEU A 140 -3.72 -17.86 -8.50
N ALA A 141 -4.80 -17.86 -9.29
CA ALA A 141 -5.08 -18.95 -10.22
C ALA A 141 -3.95 -19.11 -11.24
N ILE A 142 -3.54 -18.02 -11.90
CA ILE A 142 -2.43 -18.02 -12.86
C ILE A 142 -1.13 -18.50 -12.19
N LYS A 143 -0.85 -18.04 -10.97
CA LYS A 143 0.34 -18.44 -10.20
C LYS A 143 0.34 -19.94 -9.91
N LYS A 144 -0.79 -20.52 -9.51
CA LYS A 144 -0.91 -21.96 -9.26
C LYS A 144 -0.73 -22.79 -10.52
N ASP A 145 -1.19 -22.29 -11.67
CA ASP A 145 -1.02 -22.98 -12.96
C ASP A 145 0.45 -22.95 -13.44
N LEU A 146 1.17 -21.86 -13.19
CA LEU A 146 2.55 -21.65 -13.68
C LEU A 146 3.64 -22.07 -12.68
N ASP A 147 3.38 -21.96 -11.38
CA ASP A 147 4.31 -22.27 -10.29
C ASP A 147 3.56 -23.01 -9.15
N PRO A 148 3.13 -24.26 -9.40
CA PRO A 148 2.30 -25.03 -8.47
C PRO A 148 2.99 -25.32 -7.13
N ASP A 149 4.32 -25.39 -7.11
CA ASP A 149 5.12 -25.62 -5.90
C ASP A 149 5.45 -24.32 -5.15
N ASN A 150 5.00 -23.17 -5.67
CA ASN A 150 5.26 -21.83 -5.14
C ASN A 150 6.76 -21.59 -4.87
N LEU A 151 7.59 -21.99 -5.82
CA LEU A 151 9.04 -21.86 -5.74
C LEU A 151 9.44 -20.37 -5.74
N MET A 152 8.79 -19.57 -6.58
CA MET A 152 9.02 -18.13 -6.72
C MET A 152 8.11 -17.34 -5.77
N THR A 153 8.18 -17.63 -4.48
CA THR A 153 7.43 -16.90 -3.44
C THR A 153 8.20 -15.67 -2.96
N VAL A 154 7.51 -14.56 -2.76
CA VAL A 154 8.04 -13.33 -2.16
C VAL A 154 7.13 -12.90 -1.01
N HIS A 155 7.68 -12.20 -0.02
CA HIS A 155 6.89 -11.70 1.11
C HIS A 155 5.73 -10.81 0.61
N GLN A 156 4.52 -11.07 1.10
CA GLN A 156 3.26 -10.40 0.72
C GLN A 156 2.92 -10.39 -0.79
N GLY A 157 3.61 -11.21 -1.59
CA GLY A 157 3.31 -11.41 -3.01
C GLY A 157 2.06 -12.27 -3.26
N VAL A 158 1.74 -12.47 -4.54
CA VAL A 158 0.69 -13.42 -4.96
C VAL A 158 1.07 -14.83 -4.56
N GLY A 159 0.20 -15.51 -3.81
CA GLY A 159 0.46 -16.84 -3.27
C GLY A 159 1.38 -16.86 -2.05
N TRP A 160 1.70 -15.70 -1.47
CA TRP A 160 2.38 -15.64 -0.19
C TRP A 160 1.55 -16.30 0.91
N ASP A 161 2.22 -17.08 1.75
CA ASP A 161 1.67 -17.75 2.91
C ASP A 161 2.51 -17.35 4.13
N GLU A 162 1.89 -16.62 5.07
CA GLU A 162 2.52 -16.19 6.32
C GLU A 162 3.03 -17.37 7.15
N GLN A 163 2.40 -18.54 7.03
CA GLN A 163 2.74 -19.75 7.80
C GLN A 163 3.92 -20.52 7.20
N ASN A 164 4.39 -20.13 6.00
CA ASN A 164 5.51 -20.80 5.37
C ASN A 164 6.78 -20.65 6.23
N PRO A 165 7.51 -21.75 6.55
CA PRO A 165 8.69 -21.70 7.44
C PRO A 165 9.77 -20.70 7.02
N ARG A 166 9.85 -20.35 5.72
CA ARG A 166 10.77 -19.33 5.19
C ARG A 166 10.56 -17.95 5.81
N TYR A 167 9.35 -17.64 6.31
CA TYR A 167 9.00 -16.36 6.91
C TYR A 167 8.93 -16.41 8.44
N SER A 168 9.37 -17.50 9.08
CA SER A 168 9.27 -17.70 10.54
C SER A 168 9.94 -16.62 11.40
N CYS A 169 10.91 -15.88 10.85
CA CYS A 169 11.60 -14.78 11.54
C CYS A 169 11.04 -13.39 11.20
N TYR A 170 10.04 -13.31 10.32
CA TYR A 170 9.44 -12.04 9.92
C TYR A 170 8.53 -11.55 11.06
N PRO A 171 8.52 -10.24 11.37
CA PRO A 171 7.54 -9.70 12.29
C PRO A 171 6.14 -9.90 11.71
N LYS A 172 5.16 -10.04 12.61
CA LYS A 172 3.76 -10.11 12.20
C LYS A 172 3.31 -8.72 11.73
N PRO A 173 2.39 -8.65 10.74
CA PRO A 173 1.72 -7.39 10.43
C PRO A 173 1.10 -6.79 11.70
N HIS A 174 1.15 -5.47 11.81
CA HIS A 174 0.52 -4.75 12.91
C HIS A 174 -1.00 -4.97 12.84
N ALA A 175 -1.66 -4.94 14.00
CA ALA A 175 -3.11 -4.98 14.03
C ALA A 175 -3.63 -3.67 13.43
N GLY A 176 -4.18 -3.78 12.22
CA GLY A 176 -4.96 -2.71 11.62
C GLY A 176 -6.32 -2.59 12.26
#